data_AF-A0A1M5KIT8-F1
#
_entry.id   AF-A0A1M5KIT8-F1
#
_cell.length_a   1.000
_cell.length_b   1.000
_cell.length_c   1.000
_cell.angle_alpha   90.00
_cell.angle_beta   90.00
_cell.angle_gamma   90.00
#
_symmetry.space_group_name_H-M   'P 1'
#
loop_
_entity.id
_entity.type
_entity.pdbx_description
1 polymer ?
#
loop_
_entity_poly.entity_id
_entity_poly.type
_entity_poly.pdbx_seq_one_letter_code
_entity_poly.pdbx_strand_id
1 'polypeptide(L)' 'MNTKIVDHGALRPTAPTQPTLEDCCRSGCTPCVFDLYEDAMERYRLQLKQWEARRDGKVAAPNT' A
#
# COMPACT_ATOMS: atom_id res chain seq x y z
N MET A 1 -3.31 -21.19 -21.66
CA MET A 1 -3.97 -20.04 -21.03
C MET A 1 -3.00 -19.51 -19.98
N ASN A 2 -2.31 -18.40 -20.24
CA ASN A 2 -1.21 -17.95 -19.37
C ASN A 2 -1.73 -16.93 -18.36
N THR A 3 -2.07 -17.44 -17.17
CA THR A 3 -2.29 -16.61 -15.99
C THR A 3 -0.96 -15.97 -15.63
N LYS A 4 -0.72 -14.73 -16.08
CA LYS A 4 0.29 -13.87 -15.47
C LYS A 4 -0.11 -13.69 -14.01
N ILE A 5 0.50 -14.46 -13.13
CA ILE A 5 0.52 -14.17 -11.70
C ILE A 5 1.39 -12.91 -11.58
N VAL A 6 0.75 -11.75 -11.71
CA VAL A 6 1.35 -10.48 -11.32
C VAL A 6 1.46 -10.54 -9.80
N ASP A 7 2.65 -10.87 -9.31
CA ASP A 7 2.98 -10.75 -7.90
C ASP A 7 2.96 -9.25 -7.56
N HIS A 8 1.77 -8.75 -7.19
CA HIS A 8 1.59 -7.38 -6.72
C HIS A 8 2.40 -7.08 -5.44
N GLY A 9 3.07 -8.08 -4.86
CA GLY A 9 3.97 -7.96 -3.72
C GLY A 9 5.44 -7.71 -4.08
N ALA A 10 5.88 -7.85 -5.33
CA ALA A 10 7.30 -7.74 -5.67
C ALA A 10 7.81 -6.30 -5.64
N LEU A 11 6.95 -5.33 -5.96
CA LEU A 11 7.31 -3.91 -6.03
C LEU A 11 7.06 -3.18 -4.71
N ARG A 12 7.80 -2.07 -4.49
CA ARG A 12 7.54 -1.21 -3.33
C ARG A 12 6.14 -0.63 -3.48
N PRO A 13 5.26 -0.72 -2.47
CA PRO A 13 3.97 -0.08 -2.56
C PRO A 13 4.13 1.45 -2.60
N THR A 14 3.19 2.13 -3.25
CA THR A 14 3.11 3.59 -3.30
C THR A 14 2.07 4.06 -2.29
N ALA A 15 2.36 5.15 -1.58
CA ALA A 15 1.41 5.73 -0.64
C ALA A 15 0.16 6.23 -1.39
N PRO A 16 -1.04 6.06 -0.82
CA PRO A 16 -2.24 6.66 -1.38
C PRO A 16 -2.13 8.19 -1.35
N THR A 17 -2.72 8.85 -2.34
CA THR A 17 -2.84 10.30 -2.36
C THR A 17 -3.81 10.75 -1.27
N GLN A 18 -3.40 11.74 -0.47
CA GLN A 18 -4.27 12.31 0.54
C GLN A 18 -5.42 13.08 -0.13
N PRO A 19 -6.69 12.81 0.24
CA PRO A 19 -7.81 13.59 -0.28
C PRO A 19 -7.77 14.99 0.29
N THR A 20 -8.25 15.93 -0.50
CA THR A 20 -8.46 17.32 -0.14
C THR A 20 -9.89 17.53 0.38
N LEU A 21 -10.22 18.74 0.85
CA LEU A 21 -11.58 19.05 1.29
C LEU A 21 -12.59 19.11 0.13
N GLU A 22 -12.13 19.38 -1.10
CA GLU A 22 -12.99 19.37 -2.31
C GLU A 22 -13.37 17.96 -2.75
N ASP A 23 -12.54 16.95 -2.42
CA ASP A 23 -12.88 15.53 -2.63
C ASP A 23 -13.98 15.04 -1.68
N CYS A 24 -14.22 15.75 -0.59
CA CYS A 24 -15.28 15.44 0.36
C CYS A 24 -16.65 15.88 -0.19
N CYS A 25 -17.60 14.95 -0.28
CA CYS A 25 -18.97 15.24 -0.72
C CYS A 25 -19.73 16.22 0.20
N ARG A 26 -19.26 16.43 1.45
CA ARG A 26 -19.85 17.31 2.48
C ARG A 26 -21.34 17.09 2.79
N SER A 27 -21.91 15.99 2.30
CA SER A 27 -23.33 15.64 2.45
C SER A 27 -23.55 14.53 3.48
N GLY A 28 -22.51 14.18 4.25
CA GLY A 28 -22.57 13.12 5.27
C GLY A 28 -22.51 11.70 4.71
N CYS A 29 -21.86 11.47 3.56
CA CYS A 29 -21.68 10.14 3.00
C CYS A 29 -20.89 9.22 3.94
N THR A 30 -21.22 7.93 3.94
CA THR A 30 -20.49 6.89 4.67
C THR A 30 -20.21 5.70 3.74
N PRO A 31 -18.94 5.29 3.56
CA PRO A 31 -17.73 5.85 4.18
C PRO A 31 -17.36 7.23 3.60
N CYS A 32 -16.79 8.10 4.43
CA CYS A 32 -16.21 9.37 3.98
C CYS A 32 -14.94 9.09 3.16
N VAL A 33 -14.55 10.00 2.25
CA VAL A 33 -13.29 9.88 1.49
C VAL A 33 -12.07 9.81 2.41
N PHE A 34 -12.14 10.49 3.56
CA PHE A 34 -11.11 10.44 4.59
C PHE A 34 -11.06 9.07 5.27
N ASP A 35 -12.21 8.43 5.52
CA ASP A 35 -12.25 7.08 6.09
C ASP A 35 -11.61 6.06 5.13
N LEU A 36 -11.97 6.15 3.84
CA LEU A 36 -11.37 5.31 2.79
C LEU A 36 -9.86 5.52 2.66
N TYR A 37 -9.39 6.75 2.86
CA TYR A 37 -7.98 7.09 2.85
C TYR A 37 -7.24 6.46 4.04
N GLU A 38 -7.79 6.53 5.24
CA GLU A 38 -7.18 5.90 6.41
C GLU A 38 -7.08 4.38 6.23
N ASP A 39 -8.15 3.73 5.78
CA ASP A 39 -8.15 2.30 5.44
C ASP A 39 -7.08 1.96 4.39
N ALA A 40 -6.91 2.83 3.39
CA ALA A 40 -5.86 2.66 2.37
C ALA A 40 -4.46 2.84 2.94
N MET A 41 -4.27 3.80 3.86
CA MET A 41 -3.02 4.03 4.56
C MET A 41 -2.63 2.86 5.45
N GLU A 42 -3.58 2.21 6.12
CA GLU A 42 -3.33 0.99 6.90
C GLU A 42 -2.84 -0.15 6.00
N ARG A 43 -3.53 -0.40 4.88
CA ARG A 43 -3.11 -1.40 3.89
C ARG A 43 -1.74 -1.10 3.32
N TYR A 44 -1.45 0.18 3.03
CA TYR A 44 -0.15 0.63 2.54
C TYR A 44 0.97 0.33 3.54
N ARG A 45 0.80 0.72 4.81
CA ARG A 45 1.79 0.48 5.87
C ARG A 45 2.09 -1.00 6.05
N LEU A 46 1.06 -1.86 6.02
CA LEU A 46 1.23 -3.31 6.11
C LEU A 46 2.04 -3.86 4.92
N GLN A 47 1.67 -3.47 3.70
CA GLN A 47 2.37 -3.91 2.49
C GLN A 47 3.82 -3.42 2.47
N LEU A 48 4.07 -2.18 2.92
CA LEU A 48 5.41 -1.60 2.95
C LEU A 48 6.29 -2.38 3.92
N LYS A 49 5.81 -2.66 5.14
CA LYS A 49 6.53 -3.47 6.13
C LYS A 49 6.87 -4.86 5.60
N GLN A 50 5.93 -5.52 4.92
CA GLN A 50 6.17 -6.84 4.32
C GLN A 50 7.22 -6.77 3.20
N TRP A 51 7.18 -5.72 2.38
CA TRP A 51 8.16 -5.49 1.33
C TRP A 51 9.56 -5.23 1.88
N GLU A 52 9.69 -4.43 2.94
CA GLU A 52 10.96 -4.15 3.63
C GLU A 52 11.56 -5.44 4.22
N ALA A 53 10.75 -6.25 4.93
CA ALA A 53 11.19 -7.52 5.49
C ALA A 53 11.74 -8.50 4.43
N ARG A 54 11.15 -8.55 3.23
CA ARG A 54 11.66 -9.36 2.11
C ARG A 54 13.01 -8.88 1.58
N ARG A 55 13.31 -7.58 1.70
CA ARG A 55 14.58 -6.98 1.23
C ARG A 55 15.69 -7.15 2.25
N ASP A 56 15.39 -6.96 3.52
CA ASP A 56 16.37 -7.12 4.60
C ASP A 56 16.83 -8.58 4.70
N GLY A 57 15.93 -9.53 4.44
CA GLY A 57 16.28 -10.95 4.30
C GLY A 57 17.12 -11.32 3.06
N LYS A 58 17.34 -10.39 2.11
CA LYS A 58 18.19 -10.58 0.93
C LYS A 58 19.57 -9.91 1.02
N VAL A 59 19.87 -9.15 2.08
CA VAL A 59 21.17 -8.45 2.26
C VAL A 59 22.15 -9.24 3.15
N ALA A 60 21.78 -10.41 3.66
CA ALA A 60 22.68 -11.28 4.42
C ALA A 60 23.14 -12.50 3.60
N ALA A 61 23.89 -12.26 2.54
CA ALA A 61 24.87 -13.22 2.04
C ALA A 61 26.26 -12.61 2.26
N PRO A 62 26.95 -12.90 3.39
CA PRO A 62 28.35 -12.56 3.50
C PRO A 62 29.12 -13.41 2.50
N ASN A 63 29.65 -12.78 1.44
CA ASN A 63 30.65 -13.43 0.61
C ASN A 63 31.89 -13.68 1.47
N THR A 64 32.16 -14.94 1.78
CA THR A 64 33.49 -15.48 2.09
C THR A 64 33.70 -16.70 1.21
#